data_AF-A0A1H5BC75-F1
#
_entry.id   AF-A0A1H5BC75-F1
#
_cell.length_a   1.000
_cell.length_b   1.000
_cell.length_c   1.000
_cell.angle_alpha   90.00
_cell.angle_beta   90.00
_cell.angle_gamma   90.00
#
_symmetry.space_group_name_H-M   'P 1'
#
loop_
_entity.id
_entity.type
_entity.pdbx_description
1 polymer ?
#
loop_
_entity_poly.entity_id
_entity_poly.type
_entity_poly.pdbx_seq_one_letter_code
_entity_poly.pdbx_strand_id
1 'polypeptide(L)'
;MSQEPFASNSPTYDQLLEELKGIRRPGLPDLRRTDRPALRAAAVAGGFCDGSDDAPAGIEALLREAVRRLGERDLLGQAAAHTFGLLPDRRGAPAHDRRKMAAAVYGVTPERFRKQQEPQVIQQLAEAVLTILREPPPLPGKPGSAGQSPGPGAGPQPSGGPSATGQSTIARSGRVGQEPPLRVDSVPVDARSTFTLHVSPIELLRDIEVLVSSENVYLEMSKTFRPTVSGALRLAAAVRDPAGEIVDDVLARELAGWLRTHGRPGLPIRPGTVVPTAPGALAARGVRRIYHAAVATPRDDTYEVRPESIARAVSACFALARAERDRYEPALSSICFPLLGAGRGGLAPAVSATWLRWAIRDELARDSRWRVHLVVRSREIAEAVGAL
;
A
#
# COMPACT_ATOMS: atom_id res chain seq x y z
N MET A 1 18.69 -1.42 52.88
CA MET A 1 17.64 -0.66 52.16
C MET A 1 18.04 -0.62 50.71
N SER A 2 17.63 -1.65 49.97
CA SER A 2 17.91 -1.78 48.55
C SER A 2 16.97 -0.85 47.79
N GLN A 3 17.54 0.09 47.04
CA GLN A 3 16.78 0.89 46.09
C GLN A 3 16.33 -0.02 44.94
N GLU A 4 15.03 -0.24 44.82
CA GLU A 4 14.45 -0.80 43.60
C GLU A 4 14.55 0.23 42.46
N PRO A 5 14.91 -0.19 41.24
CA PRO A 5 15.02 0.70 40.10
C PRO A 5 13.63 1.20 39.69
N PHE A 6 13.50 2.50 39.42
CA PHE A 6 12.29 3.11 38.85
C PHE A 6 11.84 2.35 37.59
N ALA A 7 10.83 1.49 37.73
CA ALA A 7 10.17 0.85 36.61
C ALA A 7 9.50 1.95 35.77
N SER A 8 9.84 2.01 34.49
CA SER A 8 9.23 2.93 33.53
C SER A 8 7.73 2.60 33.47
N ASN A 9 6.88 3.48 33.97
CA ASN A 9 5.44 3.25 34.13
C ASN A 9 4.66 3.26 32.80
N SER A 10 5.35 3.06 31.68
CA SER A 10 4.80 3.09 30.33
C SER A 10 4.47 1.68 29.87
N PRO A 11 3.24 1.43 29.38
CA PRO A 11 2.83 0.11 28.95
C PRO A 11 3.61 -0.35 27.71
N THR A 12 3.90 -1.65 27.64
CA THR A 12 4.54 -2.25 26.47
C THR A 12 3.54 -2.53 25.36
N TYR A 13 4.02 -2.71 24.13
CA TYR A 13 3.19 -3.10 22.99
C TYR A 13 2.40 -4.39 23.26
N ASP A 14 3.04 -5.42 23.81
CA ASP A 14 2.41 -6.72 24.06
C ASP A 14 1.30 -6.62 25.12
N GLN A 15 1.52 -5.80 26.17
CA GLN A 15 0.52 -5.54 27.19
C GLN A 15 -0.72 -4.86 26.60
N LEU A 16 -0.54 -3.84 25.75
CA LEU A 16 -1.63 -3.16 25.06
C LEU A 16 -2.37 -4.10 24.10
N LEU A 17 -1.62 -4.92 23.35
CA LEU A 17 -2.18 -5.86 22.39
C LEU A 17 -3.11 -6.88 23.07
N GLU A 18 -2.66 -7.46 24.19
CA GLU A 18 -3.46 -8.43 24.95
C GLU A 18 -4.72 -7.80 25.56
N GLU A 19 -4.62 -6.58 26.10
CA GLU A 19 -5.79 -5.88 26.64
C GLU A 19 -6.80 -5.50 25.55
N LEU A 20 -6.34 -5.04 24.38
CA LEU A 20 -7.20 -4.75 23.23
C LEU A 20 -7.90 -6.00 22.70
N LYS A 21 -7.21 -7.15 22.61
CA LYS A 21 -7.85 -8.45 22.29
C LYS A 21 -8.92 -8.79 23.33
N GLY A 22 -8.65 -8.50 24.60
CA GLY A 22 -9.57 -8.71 25.70
C GLY A 22 -10.81 -7.80 25.67
N ILE A 23 -10.73 -6.59 25.09
CA ILE A 23 -11.87 -5.69 24.90
C ILE A 23 -12.70 -6.09 23.67
N ARG A 24 -12.06 -6.63 22.62
CA ARG A 24 -12.69 -6.91 21.32
C ARG A 24 -14.00 -7.68 21.40
N ARG A 25 -14.14 -8.65 22.31
CA ARG A 25 -15.39 -9.42 22.52
C ARG A 25 -16.41 -8.65 23.37
N PRO A 26 -16.14 -8.34 24.65
CA PRO A 26 -17.13 -7.73 25.52
C PRO A 26 -17.49 -6.27 25.13
N GLY A 27 -16.57 -5.56 24.46
CA GLY A 27 -16.77 -4.18 23.99
C GLY A 27 -16.58 -3.14 25.09
N LEU A 28 -16.70 -1.86 24.72
CA LEU A 28 -16.48 -0.71 25.61
C LEU A 28 -17.36 -0.69 26.88
N PRO A 29 -18.63 -1.17 26.87
CA PRO A 29 -19.43 -1.22 28.11
C PRO A 29 -18.82 -2.07 29.24
N ASP A 30 -17.93 -3.01 28.91
CA ASP A 30 -17.29 -3.90 29.89
C ASP A 30 -16.04 -3.30 30.54
N LEU A 31 -15.57 -2.13 30.08
CA LEU A 31 -14.42 -1.42 30.67
C LEU A 31 -14.61 -1.08 32.16
N ARG A 32 -15.85 -1.07 32.66
CA ARG A 32 -16.17 -0.87 34.09
C ARG A 32 -16.11 -2.15 34.92
N ARG A 33 -16.15 -3.32 34.28
CA ARG A 33 -16.26 -4.64 34.94
C ARG A 33 -14.94 -5.39 34.99
N THR A 34 -14.04 -5.09 34.05
CA THR A 34 -12.74 -5.75 33.92
C THR A 34 -11.64 -4.71 33.95
N ASP A 35 -10.67 -4.86 34.86
CA ASP A 35 -9.54 -3.94 34.93
C ASP A 35 -8.58 -4.11 33.75
N ARG A 36 -8.00 -2.99 33.30
CA ARG A 36 -7.14 -2.87 32.11
C ARG A 36 -5.93 -2.00 32.47
N PRO A 37 -5.00 -2.52 33.30
CA PRO A 37 -3.92 -1.71 33.88
C PRO A 37 -3.02 -1.05 32.82
N ALA A 38 -2.74 -1.70 31.69
CA ALA A 38 -1.89 -1.13 30.65
C ALA A 38 -2.59 0.00 29.88
N LEU A 39 -3.86 -0.18 29.50
CA LEU A 39 -4.66 0.88 28.85
C LEU A 39 -4.99 2.01 29.81
N ARG A 40 -5.18 1.73 31.10
CA ARG A 40 -5.33 2.75 32.15
C ARG A 40 -4.05 3.56 32.29
N ALA A 41 -2.90 2.89 32.40
CA ALA A 41 -1.60 3.57 32.44
C ALA A 41 -1.37 4.43 31.19
N ALA A 42 -1.73 3.93 30.00
CA ALA A 42 -1.69 4.72 28.77
C ALA A 42 -2.63 5.93 28.81
N ALA A 43 -3.87 5.76 29.29
CA ALA A 43 -4.83 6.85 29.35
C ALA A 43 -4.37 7.95 30.32
N VAL A 44 -3.81 7.59 31.48
CA VAL A 44 -3.20 8.53 32.42
C VAL A 44 -1.98 9.21 31.82
N ALA A 45 -1.04 8.45 31.25
CA ALA A 45 0.18 9.00 30.64
C ALA A 45 -0.12 9.90 29.44
N GLY A 46 -1.19 9.63 28.70
CA GLY A 46 -1.67 10.46 27.59
C GLY A 46 -2.56 11.65 27.99
N GLY A 47 -2.85 11.82 29.29
CA GLY A 47 -3.70 12.92 29.79
C GLY A 47 -5.19 12.78 29.46
N PHE A 48 -5.69 11.56 29.29
CA PHE A 48 -7.11 11.28 29.01
C PHE A 48 -7.93 11.01 30.26
N CYS A 49 -7.30 10.74 31.40
CA CYS A 49 -7.93 10.59 32.71
C CYS A 49 -6.93 10.83 33.84
N ASP A 50 -7.42 11.28 34.99
CA ASP A 50 -6.58 11.63 36.15
C ASP A 50 -6.71 10.61 37.31
N GLY A 51 -7.64 9.65 37.23
CA GLY A 51 -7.90 8.71 38.33
C GLY A 51 -8.61 7.42 37.94
N SER A 52 -9.08 6.68 38.94
CA SER A 52 -9.74 5.39 38.74
C SER A 52 -11.18 5.50 38.24
N ASP A 53 -11.86 6.58 38.59
CA ASP A 53 -13.30 6.78 38.41
C ASP A 53 -13.65 7.20 36.97
N ASP A 54 -12.75 7.93 36.31
CA ASP A 54 -12.84 8.40 34.93
C ASP A 54 -12.07 7.50 33.94
N ALA A 55 -11.27 6.55 34.41
CA ALA A 55 -10.47 5.65 33.55
C ALA A 55 -11.24 4.95 32.42
N PRO A 56 -12.48 4.45 32.58
CA PRO A 56 -13.22 3.88 31.46
C PRO A 56 -13.52 4.90 30.35
N ALA A 57 -13.81 6.15 30.72
CA ALA A 57 -14.03 7.24 29.77
C ALA A 57 -12.71 7.71 29.14
N GLY A 58 -11.63 7.78 29.93
CA GLY A 58 -10.28 8.10 29.46
C GLY A 58 -9.74 7.06 28.48
N ILE A 59 -9.93 5.76 28.74
CA ILE A 59 -9.58 4.69 27.80
C ILE A 59 -10.39 4.83 26.52
N GLU A 60 -11.70 5.09 26.60
CA GLU A 60 -12.52 5.31 25.40
C GLU A 60 -12.03 6.52 24.58
N ALA A 61 -11.68 7.62 25.24
CA ALA A 61 -11.12 8.82 24.60
C ALA A 61 -9.75 8.56 23.94
N LEU A 62 -8.86 7.86 24.64
CA LEU A 62 -7.57 7.41 24.12
C LEU A 62 -7.74 6.56 22.86
N LEU A 63 -8.66 5.58 22.88
CA LEU A 63 -8.91 4.72 21.72
C LEU A 63 -9.50 5.50 20.55
N ARG A 64 -10.36 6.50 20.79
CA ARG A 64 -10.85 7.39 19.72
C ARG A 64 -9.72 8.21 19.11
N GLU A 65 -8.83 8.76 19.93
CA GLU A 65 -7.66 9.50 19.45
C GLU A 65 -6.70 8.59 18.66
N ALA A 66 -6.47 7.36 19.12
CA ALA A 66 -5.68 6.37 18.40
C ALA A 66 -6.30 6.03 17.04
N VAL A 67 -7.62 5.83 16.98
CA VAL A 67 -8.35 5.64 15.72
C VAL A 67 -8.26 6.87 14.81
N ARG A 68 -8.35 8.08 15.37
CA ARG A 68 -8.21 9.33 14.60
C ARG A 68 -6.84 9.41 13.93
N ARG A 69 -5.77 9.02 14.64
CA ARG A 69 -4.40 8.95 14.10
C ARG A 69 -4.22 7.89 13.01
N LEU A 70 -4.92 6.76 13.11
CA LEU A 70 -4.98 5.76 12.03
C LEU A 70 -5.72 6.26 10.79
N GLY A 71 -6.44 7.38 10.88
CA GLY A 71 -7.13 8.04 9.78
C GLY A 71 -8.63 7.76 9.77
N GLU A 72 -9.43 8.76 10.11
CA GLU A 72 -10.91 8.67 10.12
C GLU A 72 -11.51 8.32 8.74
N ARG A 73 -10.81 8.69 7.66
CA ARG A 73 -11.21 8.38 6.28
C ARG A 73 -10.48 7.17 5.68
N ASP A 74 -9.53 6.59 6.42
CA ASP A 74 -8.81 5.40 6.00
C ASP A 74 -9.57 4.12 6.43
N LEU A 75 -9.40 3.05 5.66
CA LEU A 75 -10.04 1.75 5.92
C LEU A 75 -9.62 1.19 7.28
N LEU A 76 -8.36 1.43 7.68
CA LEU A 76 -7.81 0.96 8.95
C LEU A 76 -8.46 1.65 10.15
N GLY A 77 -8.54 2.99 10.14
CA GLY A 77 -9.21 3.75 11.19
C GLY A 77 -10.71 3.46 11.26
N GLN A 78 -11.40 3.40 10.12
CA GLN A 78 -12.83 3.05 10.09
C GLN A 78 -13.09 1.63 10.62
N ALA A 79 -12.30 0.64 10.20
CA ALA A 79 -12.46 -0.71 10.69
C ALA A 79 -12.13 -0.84 12.18
N ALA A 80 -11.14 -0.10 12.69
CA ALA A 80 -10.86 0.00 14.13
C ALA A 80 -12.05 0.60 14.90
N ALA A 81 -12.63 1.70 14.39
CA ALA A 81 -13.82 2.32 14.98
C ALA A 81 -14.99 1.34 15.08
N HIS A 82 -15.26 0.57 14.02
CA HIS A 82 -16.30 -0.45 14.01
C HIS A 82 -15.98 -1.65 14.91
N THR A 83 -14.73 -2.13 14.92
CA THR A 83 -14.30 -3.30 15.70
C THR A 83 -14.50 -3.08 17.19
N PHE A 84 -14.12 -1.90 17.68
CA PHE A 84 -14.22 -1.53 19.08
C PHE A 84 -15.53 -0.82 19.45
N GLY A 85 -16.38 -0.47 18.48
CA GLY A 85 -17.68 0.16 18.74
C GLY A 85 -17.56 1.61 19.18
N LEU A 86 -16.56 2.33 18.66
CA LEU A 86 -16.25 3.72 19.01
C LEU A 86 -17.18 4.74 18.34
N LEU A 87 -18.06 4.29 17.43
CA LEU A 87 -19.06 5.12 16.78
C LEU A 87 -20.28 5.34 17.69
N PRO A 88 -20.89 6.55 17.68
CA PRO A 88 -21.97 6.92 18.61
C PRO A 88 -23.16 5.94 18.68
N ASP A 89 -23.53 5.32 17.56
CA ASP A 89 -24.65 4.38 17.42
C ASP A 89 -24.24 2.91 17.61
N ARG A 90 -22.97 2.62 17.91
CA ARG A 90 -22.41 1.25 17.91
C ARG A 90 -21.77 0.81 19.23
N ARG A 91 -21.80 1.66 20.24
CA ARG A 91 -21.24 1.39 21.57
C ARG A 91 -21.75 0.09 22.20
N GLY A 92 -23.04 -0.22 22.05
CA GLY A 92 -23.69 -1.42 22.58
C GLY A 92 -23.86 -2.58 21.59
N ALA A 93 -23.36 -2.44 20.35
CA ALA A 93 -23.58 -3.46 19.32
C ALA A 93 -22.88 -4.79 19.69
N PRO A 94 -23.49 -5.96 19.47
CA PRO A 94 -22.85 -7.26 19.71
C PRO A 94 -21.52 -7.42 18.96
N ALA A 95 -20.60 -8.21 19.51
CA ALA A 95 -19.26 -8.40 18.95
C ALA A 95 -19.25 -8.99 17.53
N HIS A 96 -20.32 -9.70 17.16
CA HIS A 96 -20.49 -10.27 15.83
C HIS A 96 -20.92 -9.19 14.81
N ASP A 97 -21.79 -8.26 15.20
CA ASP A 97 -22.25 -7.14 14.37
C ASP A 97 -21.14 -6.12 14.14
N ARG A 98 -20.40 -5.78 15.20
CA ARG A 98 -19.19 -4.94 15.10
C ARG A 98 -18.20 -5.50 14.09
N ARG A 99 -17.96 -6.82 14.14
CA ARG A 99 -17.10 -7.52 13.18
C ARG A 99 -17.67 -7.48 11.77
N LYS A 100 -18.97 -7.72 11.61
CA LYS A 100 -19.63 -7.68 10.29
C LYS A 100 -19.48 -6.30 9.65
N MET A 101 -19.62 -5.24 10.43
CA MET A 101 -19.47 -3.87 9.95
C MET A 101 -18.01 -3.52 9.66
N ALA A 102 -17.07 -3.90 10.52
CA ALA A 102 -15.65 -3.72 10.26
C ALA A 102 -15.18 -4.51 9.01
N ALA A 103 -15.74 -5.70 8.79
CA ALA A 103 -15.51 -6.47 7.57
C ALA A 103 -16.06 -5.78 6.31
N ALA A 104 -17.21 -5.09 6.44
CA ALA A 104 -17.83 -4.34 5.36
C ALA A 104 -16.96 -3.16 4.90
N VAL A 105 -16.25 -2.49 5.81
CA VAL A 105 -15.26 -1.44 5.47
C VAL A 105 -14.23 -1.97 4.46
N TYR A 106 -13.74 -3.18 4.67
CA TYR A 106 -12.78 -3.83 3.77
C TYR A 106 -13.42 -4.56 2.58
N GLY A 107 -14.76 -4.63 2.51
CA GLY A 107 -15.49 -5.40 1.50
C GLY A 107 -15.21 -6.91 1.58
N VAL A 108 -15.05 -7.46 2.79
CA VAL A 108 -14.77 -8.90 3.02
C VAL A 108 -15.84 -9.53 3.93
N THR A 109 -15.87 -10.86 4.01
CA THR A 109 -16.76 -11.57 4.93
C THR A 109 -16.29 -11.42 6.39
N PRO A 110 -17.20 -11.53 7.39
CA PRO A 110 -16.82 -11.44 8.80
C PRO A 110 -15.77 -12.48 9.20
N GLU A 111 -15.84 -13.69 8.65
CA GLU A 111 -14.89 -14.77 8.95
C GLU A 111 -13.50 -14.49 8.38
N ARG A 112 -13.42 -13.91 7.18
CA ARG A 112 -12.14 -13.48 6.61
C ARG A 112 -11.53 -12.34 7.41
N PHE A 113 -12.36 -11.34 7.73
CA PHE A 113 -11.95 -10.21 8.58
C PHE A 113 -11.37 -10.71 9.89
N ARG A 114 -12.05 -11.63 10.58
CA ARG A 114 -11.57 -12.24 11.83
C ARG A 114 -10.17 -12.85 11.72
N LYS A 115 -9.87 -13.53 10.61
CA LYS A 115 -8.60 -14.26 10.43
C LYS A 115 -7.44 -13.36 9.98
N GLN A 116 -7.73 -12.31 9.21
CA GLN A 116 -6.70 -11.54 8.52
C GLN A 116 -6.62 -10.08 8.99
N GLN A 117 -7.72 -9.33 8.89
CA GLN A 117 -7.74 -7.88 9.13
C GLN A 117 -7.92 -7.54 10.62
N GLU A 118 -8.71 -8.31 11.37
CA GLU A 118 -8.98 -8.08 12.80
C GLU A 118 -7.68 -8.10 13.63
N PRO A 119 -6.74 -9.06 13.46
CA PRO A 119 -5.45 -9.01 14.15
C PRO A 119 -4.63 -7.75 13.79
N GLN A 120 -4.59 -7.38 12.50
CA GLN A 120 -3.85 -6.20 12.02
C GLN A 120 -4.42 -4.90 12.57
N VAL A 121 -5.75 -4.76 12.58
CA VAL A 121 -6.47 -3.62 13.17
C VAL A 121 -6.11 -3.45 14.65
N ILE A 122 -6.06 -4.55 15.41
CA ILE A 122 -5.70 -4.51 16.83
C ILE A 122 -4.21 -4.17 17.02
N GLN A 123 -3.30 -4.75 16.23
CA GLN A 123 -1.86 -4.45 16.25
C GLN A 123 -1.57 -2.98 15.94
N GLN A 124 -2.16 -2.45 14.87
CA GLN A 124 -1.98 -1.05 14.46
C GLN A 124 -2.59 -0.07 15.47
N LEU A 125 -3.70 -0.44 16.11
CA LEU A 125 -4.28 0.38 17.18
C LEU A 125 -3.38 0.42 18.43
N ALA A 126 -2.72 -0.69 18.78
CA ALA A 126 -1.73 -0.73 19.86
C ALA A 126 -0.52 0.17 19.55
N GLU A 127 0.00 0.13 18.32
CA GLU A 127 1.04 1.04 17.83
C GLU A 127 0.61 2.51 17.89
N ALA A 128 -0.62 2.83 17.48
CA ALA A 128 -1.15 4.19 17.54
C ALA A 128 -1.25 4.72 18.97
N VAL A 129 -1.63 3.88 19.94
CA VAL A 129 -1.60 4.23 21.37
C VAL A 129 -0.19 4.55 21.84
N LEU A 130 0.81 3.75 21.48
CA LEU A 130 2.20 4.05 21.84
C LEU A 130 2.71 5.34 21.20
N THR A 131 2.30 5.65 19.97
CA THR A 131 2.64 6.91 19.30
C THR A 131 2.04 8.11 20.04
N ILE A 132 0.80 8.00 20.55
CA ILE A 132 0.19 9.03 21.40
C ILE A 132 1.03 9.29 22.66
N LEU A 133 1.56 8.23 23.28
CA LEU A 133 2.38 8.38 24.49
C LEU A 133 3.76 9.00 24.22
N ARG A 134 4.28 8.89 22.99
CA ARG A 134 5.57 9.46 22.60
C ARG A 134 5.48 10.94 22.21
N GLU A 135 4.28 11.42 21.90
CA GLU A 135 4.02 12.79 21.45
C GLU A 135 3.08 13.48 22.45
N PRO A 136 3.58 14.37 23.33
CA PRO A 136 2.72 15.05 24.29
C PRO A 136 1.63 15.86 23.58
N PRO A 137 0.39 15.91 24.12
CA PRO A 137 -0.69 16.64 23.50
C PRO A 137 -0.33 18.14 23.39
N PRO A 138 -0.67 18.82 22.29
CA PRO A 138 -0.61 20.27 22.24
C PRO A 138 -1.59 20.82 23.28
N LEU A 139 -1.11 21.71 24.16
CA LEU A 139 -1.91 22.37 25.19
C LEU A 139 -3.23 22.92 24.60
N PRO A 140 -4.39 22.67 25.24
CA PRO A 140 -5.66 23.18 24.75
C PRO A 140 -5.71 24.72 24.85
N GLY A 141 -5.59 25.38 23.71
CA GLY A 141 -5.89 26.80 23.56
C GLY A 141 -7.37 27.06 23.84
N LYS A 142 -7.63 28.08 24.66
CA LYS A 142 -8.98 28.56 25.05
C LYS A 142 -9.92 28.70 23.84
N PRO A 143 -11.22 28.37 23.98
CA PRO A 143 -12.21 28.61 22.92
C PRO A 143 -12.40 30.12 22.72
N GLY A 144 -11.91 30.62 21.58
CA GLY A 144 -12.13 31.98 21.12
C GLY A 144 -13.51 32.14 20.50
N SER A 145 -14.28 33.03 21.10
CA SER A 145 -15.59 33.52 20.68
C SER A 145 -15.70 33.83 19.18
N ALA A 146 -16.85 33.47 18.63
CA ALA A 146 -17.36 33.97 17.38
C ALA A 146 -17.50 35.51 17.38
N GLY A 147 -17.33 36.10 16.19
CA GLY A 147 -17.97 37.35 15.76
C GLY A 147 -17.23 38.65 16.08
N GLN A 148 -16.53 39.21 15.08
CA GLN A 148 -16.90 40.48 14.42
C GLN A 148 -15.78 41.01 13.51
N SER A 149 -16.16 41.42 12.31
CA SER A 149 -15.57 42.48 11.49
C SER A 149 -16.74 43.41 11.12
N PRO A 150 -16.55 44.69 10.69
CA PRO A 150 -15.37 45.25 10.01
C PRO A 150 -14.99 46.71 10.37
N GLY A 151 -13.84 47.18 9.87
CA GLY A 151 -13.63 48.63 9.60
C GLY A 151 -12.16 49.10 9.57
N PRO A 152 -11.76 50.05 8.70
CA PRO A 152 -10.45 50.08 8.04
C PRO A 152 -9.53 51.27 8.44
N GLY A 153 -8.22 51.19 8.12
CA GLY A 153 -7.38 52.39 8.06
C GLY A 153 -5.86 52.20 8.14
N ALA A 154 -5.19 52.49 7.01
CA ALA A 154 -3.90 53.18 6.83
C ALA A 154 -2.57 52.63 7.42
N GLY A 155 -1.57 52.39 6.54
CA GLY A 155 -0.13 52.38 6.85
C GLY A 155 0.45 53.82 6.94
N PRO A 156 1.80 54.07 6.93
CA PRO A 156 2.92 53.24 6.43
C PRO A 156 4.19 53.12 7.33
N GLN A 157 5.19 52.37 6.83
CA GLN A 157 6.56 52.04 7.34
C GLN A 157 7.52 53.28 7.52
N PRO A 158 8.88 53.20 7.73
CA PRO A 158 9.86 52.10 7.97
C PRO A 158 10.98 52.40 9.03
N SER A 159 11.87 51.44 9.37
CA SER A 159 13.36 51.59 9.37
C SER A 159 14.13 50.50 10.16
N GLY A 160 15.23 50.02 9.57
CA GLY A 160 16.45 49.59 10.29
C GLY A 160 16.73 48.08 10.48
N GLY A 161 17.53 47.46 9.58
CA GLY A 161 18.32 46.24 9.87
C GLY A 161 19.69 46.57 10.49
N PRO A 162 20.69 45.66 10.57
CA PRO A 162 20.72 44.25 10.13
C PRO A 162 21.33 43.23 11.14
N SER A 163 21.30 41.94 10.72
CA SER A 163 22.31 40.87 10.96
C SER A 163 21.95 39.65 11.85
N ALA A 164 21.65 38.56 11.12
CA ALA A 164 22.11 37.17 11.27
C ALA A 164 21.86 36.38 12.56
N THR A 165 20.96 35.38 12.49
CA THR A 165 21.27 33.93 12.64
C THR A 165 20.02 33.05 12.50
N GLY A 166 20.08 32.05 11.61
CA GLY A 166 19.35 30.77 11.74
C GLY A 166 17.83 30.71 11.44
N GLN A 167 17.41 30.95 10.20
CA GLN A 167 16.10 30.47 9.73
C GLN A 167 16.14 28.97 9.45
N SER A 168 15.39 28.17 10.23
CA SER A 168 14.88 26.88 9.79
C SER A 168 13.36 26.91 9.92
N THR A 169 12.72 27.37 8.85
CA THR A 169 11.28 27.27 8.62
C THR A 169 10.96 25.83 8.22
N ILE A 170 10.54 25.01 9.18
CA ILE A 170 9.90 23.72 8.85
C ILE A 170 8.54 24.05 8.25
N ALA A 171 8.50 23.99 6.93
CA ALA A 171 7.31 24.16 6.12
C ALA A 171 6.25 23.12 6.51
N ARG A 172 5.01 23.59 6.54
CA ARG A 172 3.76 22.81 6.64
C ARG A 172 3.86 21.53 5.80
N SER A 173 3.87 20.33 6.42
CA SER A 173 3.58 19.11 5.67
C SER A 173 2.07 19.06 5.40
N GLY A 174 1.67 19.65 4.26
CA GLY A 174 0.40 19.33 3.63
C GLY A 174 0.32 17.83 3.32
N ARG A 175 -0.81 17.40 2.74
CA ARG A 175 -0.92 16.12 2.01
C ARG A 175 0.46 15.73 1.48
N VAL A 176 0.98 14.54 1.82
CA VAL A 176 2.09 13.99 1.06
C VAL A 176 1.55 13.96 -0.37
N GLY A 177 1.96 14.94 -1.18
CA GLY A 177 1.65 14.91 -2.59
C GLY A 177 2.15 13.56 -3.06
N GLN A 178 1.39 12.86 -3.89
CA GLN A 178 2.06 11.90 -4.76
C GLN A 178 3.19 12.70 -5.40
N GLU A 179 4.42 12.42 -4.97
CA GLU A 179 5.56 13.06 -5.58
C GLU A 179 5.47 12.76 -7.08
N PRO A 180 5.76 13.76 -7.94
CA PRO A 180 5.65 13.57 -9.37
C PRO A 180 6.46 12.33 -9.77
N PRO A 181 5.98 11.56 -10.78
CA PRO A 181 6.71 10.41 -11.27
C PRO A 181 8.19 10.74 -11.49
N LEU A 182 9.07 9.93 -10.92
CA LEU A 182 10.51 10.08 -11.08
C LEU A 182 11.02 9.05 -12.08
N ARG A 183 11.88 9.52 -12.99
CA ARG A 183 12.60 8.66 -13.93
C ARG A 183 14.08 8.75 -13.61
N VAL A 184 14.72 7.60 -13.41
CA VAL A 184 16.16 7.47 -13.24
C VAL A 184 16.70 6.73 -14.45
N ASP A 185 17.44 7.42 -15.30
CA ASP A 185 18.05 6.81 -16.47
C ASP A 185 19.36 6.11 -16.12
N SER A 186 19.73 5.13 -16.94
CA SER A 186 21.03 4.46 -16.88
C SER A 186 21.38 3.79 -15.55
N VAL A 187 20.39 3.20 -14.86
CA VAL A 187 20.63 2.41 -13.65
C VAL A 187 21.45 1.16 -14.02
N PRO A 188 22.63 0.95 -13.41
CA PRO A 188 23.49 -0.17 -13.79
C PRO A 188 22.84 -1.53 -13.56
N VAL A 189 22.88 -2.39 -14.58
CA VAL A 189 22.69 -3.84 -14.44
C VAL A 189 24.04 -4.48 -14.13
N ASP A 190 25.05 -4.11 -14.90
CA ASP A 190 26.46 -4.48 -14.75
C ASP A 190 27.35 -3.35 -15.32
N ALA A 191 28.64 -3.63 -15.57
CA ALA A 191 29.58 -2.66 -16.10
C ALA A 191 29.28 -2.18 -17.54
N ARG A 192 28.40 -2.85 -18.29
CA ARG A 192 28.15 -2.60 -19.72
C ARG A 192 26.68 -2.36 -20.08
N SER A 193 25.76 -2.68 -19.18
CA SER A 193 24.32 -2.65 -19.44
C SER A 193 23.58 -1.85 -18.37
N THR A 194 22.54 -1.13 -18.78
CA THR A 194 21.71 -0.32 -17.89
C THR A 194 20.22 -0.55 -18.17
N PHE A 195 19.39 -0.17 -17.21
CA PHE A 195 17.94 -0.01 -17.40
C PHE A 195 17.49 1.37 -16.93
N THR A 196 16.31 1.79 -17.37
CA THR A 196 15.64 3.00 -16.83
C THR A 196 14.69 2.59 -15.70
N LEU A 197 14.84 3.18 -14.51
CA LEU A 197 13.87 3.03 -13.42
C LEU A 197 12.78 4.11 -13.53
N HIS A 198 11.54 3.70 -13.34
CA HIS A 198 10.39 4.58 -13.16
C HIS A 198 9.80 4.40 -11.76
N VAL A 199 9.77 5.47 -10.98
CA VAL A 199 8.96 5.55 -9.75
C VAL A 199 7.62 6.16 -10.15
N SER A 200 6.69 5.29 -10.55
CA SER A 200 5.41 5.69 -11.16
C SER A 200 4.40 4.55 -11.11
N PRO A 201 3.08 4.84 -11.08
CA PRO A 201 2.08 3.85 -11.47
C PRO A 201 2.34 3.35 -12.90
N ILE A 202 2.39 2.02 -13.07
CA ILE A 202 2.74 1.37 -14.35
C ILE A 202 1.79 1.76 -15.48
N GLU A 203 0.52 1.99 -15.15
CA GLU A 203 -0.49 2.41 -16.10
C GLU A 203 -0.13 3.77 -16.74
N LEU A 204 0.59 4.66 -16.06
CA LEU A 204 0.93 6.00 -16.57
C LEU A 204 2.13 6.01 -17.52
N LEU A 205 2.83 4.88 -17.67
CA LEU A 205 3.97 4.80 -18.57
C LEU A 205 3.56 5.03 -20.03
N ARG A 206 4.48 5.61 -20.80
CA ARG A 206 4.33 5.94 -22.22
C ARG A 206 5.57 5.52 -22.99
N ASP A 207 5.39 5.29 -24.29
CA ASP A 207 6.47 5.06 -25.25
C ASP A 207 7.35 3.83 -24.91
N ILE A 208 6.71 2.84 -24.27
CA ILE A 208 7.24 1.52 -23.96
C ILE A 208 6.33 0.49 -24.63
N GLU A 209 6.91 -0.35 -25.49
CA GLU A 209 6.12 -1.20 -26.37
C GLU A 209 5.57 -2.45 -25.67
N VAL A 210 6.28 -2.98 -24.66
CA VAL A 210 5.86 -4.16 -23.90
C VAL A 210 5.80 -3.83 -22.41
N LEU A 211 4.63 -4.00 -21.80
CA LEU A 211 4.48 -3.95 -20.33
C LEU A 211 4.27 -5.36 -19.77
N VAL A 212 4.97 -5.70 -18.70
CA VAL A 212 4.81 -6.99 -18.03
C VAL A 212 3.87 -6.84 -16.84
N SER A 213 2.87 -7.71 -16.76
CA SER A 213 2.01 -7.87 -15.59
C SER A 213 2.47 -9.06 -14.74
N SER A 214 2.44 -8.91 -13.42
CA SER A 214 2.66 -10.02 -12.48
C SER A 214 1.32 -10.69 -12.20
N GLU A 215 1.15 -11.93 -12.67
CA GLU A 215 -0.06 -12.72 -12.47
C GLU A 215 0.17 -13.95 -11.59
N ASN A 216 -0.94 -14.51 -11.12
CA ASN A 216 -0.93 -15.84 -10.51
C ASN A 216 -0.84 -16.95 -11.56
N VAL A 217 -0.55 -18.17 -11.11
CA VAL A 217 -0.43 -19.35 -11.97
C VAL A 217 -1.74 -19.79 -12.61
N TYR A 218 -2.89 -19.20 -12.27
CA TYR A 218 -4.15 -19.43 -12.95
C TYR A 218 -4.44 -18.37 -14.03
N LEU A 219 -3.55 -17.38 -14.18
CA LEU A 219 -3.74 -16.19 -15.02
C LEU A 219 -5.03 -15.42 -14.70
N GLU A 220 -5.50 -15.53 -13.46
CA GLU A 220 -6.67 -14.80 -12.99
C GLU A 220 -6.23 -13.38 -12.63
N MET A 221 -6.53 -12.44 -13.53
CA MET A 221 -6.22 -11.04 -13.28
C MET A 221 -6.91 -10.52 -12.02
N SER A 222 -6.18 -9.68 -11.29
CA SER A 222 -6.71 -8.96 -10.13
C SER A 222 -7.93 -8.13 -10.51
N LYS A 223 -8.78 -7.85 -9.53
CA LYS A 223 -9.93 -6.95 -9.74
C LYS A 223 -9.42 -5.55 -10.05
N THR A 224 -10.10 -4.84 -10.93
CA THR A 224 -9.71 -3.51 -11.44
C THR A 224 -9.53 -2.44 -10.36
N PHE A 225 -10.23 -2.56 -9.24
CA PHE A 225 -10.13 -1.62 -8.10
C PHE A 225 -9.05 -2.02 -7.07
N ARG A 226 -8.37 -3.16 -7.24
CA ARG A 226 -7.33 -3.59 -6.29
C ARG A 226 -6.02 -2.87 -6.62
N PRO A 227 -5.28 -2.38 -5.60
CA PRO A 227 -4.03 -1.67 -5.80
C PRO A 227 -2.90 -2.65 -6.14
N THR A 228 -2.96 -3.26 -7.32
CA THR A 228 -2.03 -4.29 -7.83
C THR A 228 -1.64 -3.96 -9.26
N VAL A 229 -0.45 -4.36 -9.71
CA VAL A 229 -0.02 -4.12 -11.10
C VAL A 229 -1.02 -4.73 -12.09
N SER A 230 -1.43 -5.98 -11.87
CA SER A 230 -2.46 -6.67 -12.65
C SER A 230 -3.79 -5.90 -12.70
N GLY A 231 -4.30 -5.43 -11.55
CA GLY A 231 -5.55 -4.67 -11.50
C GLY A 231 -5.47 -3.32 -12.20
N ALA A 232 -4.34 -2.61 -12.06
CA ALA A 232 -4.10 -1.33 -12.70
C ALA A 232 -3.98 -1.45 -14.23
N LEU A 233 -3.22 -2.44 -14.72
CA LEU A 233 -3.11 -2.72 -16.15
C LEU A 233 -4.45 -3.16 -16.74
N ARG A 234 -5.22 -4.01 -16.04
CA ARG A 234 -6.57 -4.41 -16.45
C ARG A 234 -7.49 -3.21 -16.63
N LEU A 235 -7.52 -2.32 -15.64
CA LEU A 235 -8.36 -1.13 -15.68
C LEU A 235 -7.92 -0.15 -16.79
N ALA A 236 -6.61 -0.01 -17.00
CA ALA A 236 -6.04 0.93 -17.97
C ALA A 236 -6.11 0.44 -19.42
N ALA A 237 -6.08 -0.87 -19.64
CA ALA A 237 -6.23 -1.50 -20.95
C ALA A 237 -7.69 -1.67 -21.38
N ALA A 238 -8.65 -1.57 -20.45
CA ALA A 238 -10.07 -1.71 -20.75
C ALA A 238 -10.53 -0.64 -21.76
N VAL A 239 -11.28 -1.05 -22.78
CA VAL A 239 -11.91 -0.14 -23.74
C VAL A 239 -13.16 0.43 -23.11
N ARG A 240 -13.37 1.73 -23.27
CA ARG A 240 -14.49 2.46 -22.72
C ARG A 240 -15.34 3.10 -23.80
N ASP A 241 -16.63 3.21 -23.53
CA ASP A 241 -17.52 4.04 -24.33
C ASP A 241 -17.33 5.53 -24.00
N PRO A 242 -18.03 6.45 -24.71
CA PRO A 242 -17.97 7.88 -24.41
C PRO A 242 -18.50 8.27 -23.02
N ALA A 243 -19.32 7.44 -22.38
CA ALA A 243 -19.78 7.66 -21.01
C ALA A 243 -18.72 7.24 -19.97
N GLY A 244 -17.66 6.57 -20.40
CA GLY A 244 -16.57 6.09 -19.56
C GLY A 244 -16.79 4.69 -19.02
N GLU A 245 -17.86 4.00 -19.43
CA GLU A 245 -18.16 2.63 -19.01
C GLU A 245 -17.27 1.62 -19.74
N ILE A 246 -16.86 0.56 -19.05
CA ILE A 246 -16.03 -0.49 -19.65
C ILE A 246 -16.91 -1.34 -20.58
N VAL A 247 -16.63 -1.28 -21.88
CA VAL A 247 -17.29 -2.10 -22.91
C VAL A 247 -16.49 -3.35 -23.28
N ASP A 248 -15.18 -3.33 -23.05
CA ASP A 248 -14.33 -4.51 -23.26
C ASP A 248 -13.18 -4.57 -22.25
N ASP A 249 -13.15 -5.65 -21.48
CA ASP A 249 -12.03 -6.04 -20.61
C ASP A 249 -11.05 -6.90 -21.41
N VAL A 250 -10.31 -6.23 -22.30
CA VAL A 250 -9.46 -6.86 -23.33
C VAL A 250 -8.54 -7.92 -22.74
N LEU A 251 -7.81 -7.56 -21.67
CA LEU A 251 -6.81 -8.45 -21.08
C LEU A 251 -7.46 -9.71 -20.47
N ALA A 252 -8.55 -9.54 -19.71
CA ALA A 252 -9.24 -10.68 -19.11
C ALA A 252 -9.89 -11.58 -20.17
N ARG A 253 -10.49 -10.99 -21.21
CA ARG A 253 -11.12 -11.72 -22.31
C ARG A 253 -10.08 -12.54 -23.09
N GLU A 254 -8.94 -11.95 -23.43
CA GLU A 254 -7.89 -12.63 -24.19
C GLU A 254 -7.16 -13.70 -23.38
N LEU A 255 -6.87 -13.45 -22.09
CA LEU A 255 -6.32 -14.49 -21.20
C LEU A 255 -7.28 -15.68 -21.06
N ALA A 256 -8.58 -15.42 -20.88
CA ALA A 256 -9.57 -16.49 -20.84
C ALA A 256 -9.64 -17.25 -22.18
N GLY A 257 -9.51 -16.55 -23.31
CA GLY A 257 -9.38 -17.17 -24.63
C GLY A 257 -8.15 -18.06 -24.74
N TRP A 258 -6.99 -17.57 -24.31
CA TRP A 258 -5.75 -18.32 -24.31
C TRP A 258 -5.84 -19.59 -23.45
N LEU A 259 -6.39 -19.49 -22.23
CA LEU A 259 -6.58 -20.64 -21.34
C LEU A 259 -7.48 -21.70 -21.98
N ARG A 260 -8.56 -21.31 -22.66
CA ARG A 260 -9.44 -22.25 -23.38
C ARG A 260 -8.69 -22.95 -24.52
N THR A 261 -8.00 -22.19 -25.37
CA THR A 261 -7.24 -22.74 -26.51
C THR A 261 -6.16 -23.72 -26.07
N HIS A 262 -5.59 -23.55 -24.87
CA HIS A 262 -4.54 -24.43 -24.33
C HIS A 262 -5.06 -25.50 -23.36
N GLY A 263 -6.38 -25.67 -23.22
CA GLY A 263 -6.97 -26.69 -22.34
C GLY A 263 -6.67 -26.48 -20.85
N ARG A 264 -6.52 -25.22 -20.42
CA ARG A 264 -6.25 -24.81 -19.04
C ARG A 264 -7.34 -23.98 -18.33
N PRO A 265 -8.65 -24.00 -18.69
CA PRO A 265 -9.65 -23.30 -17.88
C PRO A 265 -9.63 -23.76 -16.42
N GLY A 266 -9.40 -22.84 -15.48
CA GLY A 266 -9.36 -23.13 -14.05
C GLY A 266 -8.18 -24.00 -13.58
N LEU A 267 -7.20 -24.28 -14.46
CA LEU A 267 -6.02 -25.08 -14.13
C LEU A 267 -4.78 -24.21 -14.01
N PRO A 268 -3.86 -24.52 -13.08
CA PRO A 268 -2.62 -23.78 -12.99
C PRO A 268 -1.72 -24.09 -14.21
N ILE A 269 -0.98 -23.08 -14.62
CA ILE A 269 0.15 -23.18 -15.55
C ILE A 269 1.47 -23.16 -14.78
N ARG A 270 2.54 -23.54 -15.46
CA ARG A 270 3.87 -23.62 -14.87
C ARG A 270 4.35 -22.21 -14.44
N PRO A 271 4.88 -22.04 -13.20
CA PRO A 271 5.52 -20.81 -12.81
C PRO A 271 6.66 -20.41 -13.77
N GLY A 272 6.64 -19.15 -14.20
CA GLY A 272 7.51 -18.58 -15.22
C GLY A 272 6.94 -18.59 -16.64
N THR A 273 5.77 -19.18 -16.87
CA THR A 273 5.08 -19.06 -18.17
C THR A 273 4.59 -17.62 -18.38
N VAL A 274 4.72 -17.14 -19.61
CA VAL A 274 4.30 -15.80 -20.02
C VAL A 274 3.29 -15.90 -21.13
N VAL A 275 2.17 -15.18 -20.99
CA VAL A 275 1.09 -15.15 -21.98
C VAL A 275 0.93 -13.73 -22.53
N PRO A 276 1.01 -13.51 -23.86
CA PRO A 276 0.77 -12.21 -24.46
C PRO A 276 -0.73 -11.93 -24.64
N THR A 277 -1.10 -10.67 -24.50
CA THR A 277 -2.36 -10.11 -24.98
C THR A 277 -2.11 -8.83 -25.75
N ALA A 278 -3.13 -8.38 -26.48
CA ALA A 278 -3.23 -7.03 -27.01
C ALA A 278 -3.20 -5.99 -25.87
N PRO A 279 -2.84 -4.73 -26.16
CA PRO A 279 -2.72 -3.67 -25.17
C PRO A 279 -4.05 -3.01 -24.80
N GLY A 280 -5.11 -3.26 -25.57
CA GLY A 280 -6.38 -2.56 -25.45
C GLY A 280 -6.20 -1.03 -25.54
N ALA A 281 -6.81 -0.28 -24.63
CA ALA A 281 -6.73 1.18 -24.60
C ALA A 281 -5.30 1.72 -24.34
N LEU A 282 -4.37 0.89 -23.83
CA LEU A 282 -2.97 1.30 -23.66
C LEU A 282 -2.22 1.47 -24.99
N ALA A 283 -2.81 1.03 -26.12
CA ALA A 283 -2.28 1.34 -27.46
C ALA A 283 -2.04 2.84 -27.67
N ALA A 284 -2.93 3.69 -27.14
CA ALA A 284 -2.82 5.15 -27.24
C ALA A 284 -1.63 5.73 -26.44
N ARG A 285 -0.94 4.92 -25.65
CA ARG A 285 0.27 5.28 -24.87
C ARG A 285 1.55 4.70 -25.48
N GLY A 286 1.48 4.11 -26.67
CA GLY A 286 2.61 3.48 -27.34
C GLY A 286 2.87 2.03 -26.90
N VAL A 287 1.99 1.45 -26.09
CA VAL A 287 2.07 0.04 -25.70
C VAL A 287 1.52 -0.84 -26.82
N ARG A 288 2.28 -1.85 -27.23
CA ARG A 288 1.91 -2.80 -28.29
C ARG A 288 1.49 -4.15 -27.72
N ARG A 289 1.99 -4.51 -26.53
CA ARG A 289 1.74 -5.80 -25.90
C ARG A 289 1.71 -5.70 -24.37
N ILE A 290 0.85 -6.53 -23.77
CA ILE A 290 0.93 -6.85 -22.34
C ILE A 290 1.35 -8.30 -22.21
N TYR A 291 2.39 -8.54 -21.42
CA TYR A 291 2.88 -9.89 -21.12
C TYR A 291 2.51 -10.27 -19.69
N HIS A 292 1.68 -11.29 -19.55
CA HIS A 292 1.23 -11.78 -18.26
C HIS A 292 2.16 -12.87 -17.76
N ALA A 293 3.05 -12.51 -16.83
CA ALA A 293 4.00 -13.43 -16.22
C ALA A 293 3.35 -14.16 -15.03
N ALA A 294 3.11 -15.47 -15.18
CA ALA A 294 2.59 -16.32 -14.13
C ALA A 294 3.69 -16.69 -13.14
N VAL A 295 3.83 -15.93 -12.06
CA VAL A 295 4.90 -16.10 -11.06
C VAL A 295 4.36 -16.38 -9.66
N ALA A 296 3.11 -15.99 -9.38
CA ALA A 296 2.50 -16.10 -8.06
C ALA A 296 1.68 -17.39 -7.93
N THR A 297 2.12 -18.30 -7.06
CA THR A 297 1.38 -19.53 -6.77
C THR A 297 0.48 -19.29 -5.57
N PRO A 298 -0.85 -19.49 -5.65
CA PRO A 298 -1.70 -19.39 -4.48
C PRO A 298 -1.24 -20.32 -3.36
N ARG A 299 -1.17 -19.78 -2.14
CA ARG A 299 -0.86 -20.50 -0.91
C ARG A 299 -1.82 -20.00 0.16
N ASP A 300 -2.74 -20.87 0.57
CA ASP A 300 -3.85 -20.51 1.47
C ASP A 300 -4.62 -19.28 0.95
N ASP A 301 -4.63 -18.18 1.71
CA ASP A 301 -5.27 -16.91 1.32
C ASP A 301 -4.29 -15.87 0.71
N THR A 302 -3.05 -16.26 0.44
CA THR A 302 -1.99 -15.41 -0.13
C THR A 302 -1.38 -16.04 -1.38
N TYR A 303 -0.30 -15.44 -1.87
CA TYR A 303 0.55 -16.01 -2.89
C TYR A 303 1.96 -16.21 -2.37
N GLU A 304 2.61 -17.24 -2.89
CA GLU A 304 4.03 -17.49 -2.75
C GLU A 304 4.70 -17.34 -4.11
N VAL A 305 5.86 -16.69 -4.13
CA VAL A 305 6.67 -16.54 -5.35
C VAL A 305 8.03 -17.16 -5.11
N ARG A 306 8.32 -18.17 -5.91
CA ARG A 306 9.65 -18.78 -5.99
C ARG A 306 10.57 -17.92 -6.84
N PRO A 307 11.73 -17.46 -6.33
CA PRO A 307 12.60 -16.56 -7.09
C PRO A 307 13.06 -17.08 -8.46
N GLU A 308 13.22 -18.40 -8.61
CA GLU A 308 13.60 -19.03 -9.88
C GLU A 308 12.50 -18.90 -10.95
N SER A 309 11.27 -18.61 -10.55
CA SER A 309 10.15 -18.33 -11.46
C SER A 309 10.24 -16.92 -12.04
N ILE A 310 10.87 -15.97 -11.33
CA ILE A 310 11.13 -14.61 -11.83
C ILE A 310 12.11 -14.68 -12.99
N ALA A 311 13.25 -15.36 -12.81
CA ALA A 311 14.23 -15.54 -13.86
C ALA A 311 13.63 -16.21 -15.11
N ARG A 312 12.84 -17.27 -14.92
CA ARG A 312 12.13 -17.95 -16.02
C ARG A 312 11.15 -17.02 -16.74
N ALA A 313 10.38 -16.23 -16.00
CA ALA A 313 9.45 -15.27 -16.58
C ALA A 313 10.18 -14.20 -17.41
N VAL A 314 11.30 -13.66 -16.92
CA VAL A 314 12.11 -12.68 -17.66
C VAL A 314 12.60 -13.28 -18.98
N SER A 315 13.24 -14.44 -18.95
CA SER A 315 13.70 -15.10 -20.19
C SER A 315 12.55 -15.43 -21.14
N ALA A 316 11.40 -15.87 -20.63
CA ALA A 316 10.21 -16.12 -21.45
C ALA A 316 9.65 -14.84 -22.08
N CYS A 317 9.62 -13.72 -21.35
CA CYS A 317 9.25 -12.40 -21.89
C CYS A 317 10.16 -12.00 -23.06
N PHE A 318 11.48 -12.07 -22.88
CA PHE A 318 12.41 -11.70 -23.95
C PHE A 318 12.37 -12.65 -25.14
N ALA A 319 12.23 -13.96 -24.91
CA ALA A 319 12.06 -14.92 -25.99
C ALA A 319 10.81 -14.62 -26.81
N LEU A 320 9.69 -14.33 -26.15
CA LEU A 320 8.44 -13.95 -26.80
C LEU A 320 8.58 -12.63 -27.55
N ALA A 321 9.19 -11.61 -26.95
CA ALA A 321 9.39 -10.30 -27.55
C ALA A 321 10.24 -10.37 -28.82
N ARG A 322 11.32 -11.19 -28.81
CA ARG A 322 12.13 -11.46 -30.01
C ARG A 322 11.32 -12.18 -31.09
N ALA A 323 10.51 -13.17 -30.73
CA ALA A 323 9.74 -13.96 -31.68
C ALA A 323 8.64 -13.16 -32.41
N GLU A 324 8.16 -12.06 -31.83
CA GLU A 324 7.14 -11.22 -32.44
C GLU A 324 7.62 -9.82 -32.83
N ARG A 325 8.91 -9.52 -32.60
CA ARG A 325 9.53 -8.21 -32.83
C ARG A 325 9.17 -7.59 -34.17
N ASP A 326 9.38 -8.35 -35.25
CA ASP A 326 9.25 -7.88 -36.63
C ASP A 326 7.79 -7.91 -37.13
N ARG A 327 6.82 -8.27 -36.27
CA ARG A 327 5.39 -8.16 -36.56
C ARG A 327 4.84 -6.75 -36.32
N TYR A 328 5.68 -5.84 -35.85
CA TYR A 328 5.33 -4.51 -35.41
C TYR A 328 6.17 -3.47 -36.14
N GLU A 329 5.57 -2.32 -36.47
CA GLU A 329 6.27 -1.18 -37.04
C GLU A 329 6.10 0.09 -36.19
N PRO A 330 7.18 0.70 -35.67
CA PRO A 330 8.52 0.10 -35.51
C PRO A 330 8.53 -1.23 -34.74
N ALA A 331 9.58 -2.01 -35.01
CA ALA A 331 9.84 -3.28 -34.35
C ALA A 331 9.97 -3.15 -32.83
N LEU A 332 9.52 -4.17 -32.08
CA LEU A 332 9.63 -4.16 -30.62
C LEU A 332 11.09 -4.02 -30.18
N SER A 333 11.34 -3.06 -29.29
CA SER A 333 12.66 -2.65 -28.83
C SER A 333 12.72 -2.34 -27.33
N SER A 334 11.58 -2.32 -26.63
CA SER A 334 11.47 -1.93 -25.23
C SER A 334 10.51 -2.79 -24.43
N ILE A 335 10.90 -3.08 -23.18
CA ILE A 335 10.12 -3.89 -22.24
C ILE A 335 10.21 -3.32 -20.82
N CYS A 336 9.09 -3.23 -20.12
CA CYS A 336 9.02 -2.80 -18.73
C CYS A 336 8.57 -3.92 -17.79
N PHE A 337 9.38 -4.15 -16.75
CA PHE A 337 9.07 -5.09 -15.68
C PHE A 337 8.70 -4.33 -14.39
N PRO A 338 7.59 -4.71 -13.72
CA PRO A 338 7.40 -4.40 -12.31
C PRO A 338 8.31 -5.30 -11.46
N LEU A 339 8.41 -5.04 -10.16
CA LEU A 339 8.98 -6.00 -9.21
C LEU A 339 8.07 -7.24 -9.08
N LEU A 340 8.40 -8.28 -9.84
CA LEU A 340 7.66 -9.53 -9.87
C LEU A 340 7.64 -10.18 -8.49
N GLY A 341 6.43 -10.44 -7.97
CA GLY A 341 6.22 -11.08 -6.68
C GLY A 341 6.43 -10.22 -5.44
N ALA A 342 6.91 -8.98 -5.56
CA ALA A 342 7.19 -8.11 -4.42
C ALA A 342 5.95 -7.42 -3.81
N GLY A 343 4.77 -7.67 -4.36
CA GLY A 343 3.48 -7.23 -3.81
C GLY A 343 2.85 -8.34 -2.96
N ARG A 344 1.66 -8.80 -3.37
CA ARG A 344 0.95 -9.89 -2.68
C ARG A 344 1.63 -11.26 -2.74
N GLY A 345 2.74 -11.39 -3.48
CA GLY A 345 3.57 -12.60 -3.51
C GLY A 345 4.49 -12.77 -2.31
N GLY A 346 4.57 -11.75 -1.43
CA GLY A 346 5.32 -11.81 -0.18
C GLY A 346 6.84 -11.77 -0.33
N LEU A 347 7.37 -11.62 -1.55
CA LEU A 347 8.81 -11.54 -1.76
C LEU A 347 9.32 -10.14 -1.36
N ALA A 348 10.47 -10.07 -0.68
CA ALA A 348 11.07 -8.77 -0.39
C ALA A 348 11.44 -8.03 -1.70
N PRO A 349 11.18 -6.71 -1.83
CA PRO A 349 11.50 -5.94 -3.04
C PRO A 349 12.95 -6.08 -3.50
N ALA A 350 13.91 -6.04 -2.56
CA ALA A 350 15.33 -6.22 -2.84
C ALA A 350 15.63 -7.58 -3.48
N VAL A 351 15.01 -8.66 -2.98
CA VAL A 351 15.19 -10.01 -3.53
C VAL A 351 14.62 -10.09 -4.95
N SER A 352 13.40 -9.57 -5.17
CA SER A 352 12.80 -9.51 -6.52
C SER A 352 13.72 -8.75 -7.49
N ALA A 353 14.25 -7.61 -7.06
CA ALA A 353 15.16 -6.80 -7.87
C ALA A 353 16.47 -7.52 -8.19
N THR A 354 17.07 -8.25 -7.24
CA THR A 354 18.28 -9.05 -7.49
C THR A 354 18.05 -10.08 -8.59
N TRP A 355 16.94 -10.83 -8.52
CA TRP A 355 16.61 -11.86 -9.52
C TRP A 355 16.24 -11.26 -10.88
N LEU A 356 15.52 -10.14 -10.90
CA LEU A 356 15.25 -9.37 -12.12
C LEU A 356 16.54 -8.89 -12.77
N ARG A 357 17.43 -8.21 -12.03
CA ARG A 357 18.71 -7.71 -12.54
C ARG A 357 19.57 -8.84 -13.10
N TRP A 358 19.67 -9.96 -12.37
CA TRP A 358 20.42 -11.13 -12.83
C TRP A 358 19.89 -11.67 -14.17
N ALA A 359 18.58 -11.86 -14.31
CA ALA A 359 18.00 -12.39 -15.54
C ALA A 359 18.03 -11.37 -16.70
N ILE A 360 17.81 -10.08 -16.42
CA ILE A 360 17.90 -9.00 -17.41
C ILE A 360 19.32 -8.91 -17.97
N ARG A 361 20.34 -9.02 -17.11
CA ARG A 361 21.75 -9.04 -17.53
C ARG A 361 22.01 -10.11 -18.58
N ASP A 362 21.53 -11.33 -18.31
CA ASP A 362 21.73 -12.47 -19.20
C ASP A 362 21.00 -12.28 -20.55
N GLU A 363 19.85 -11.61 -20.56
CA GLU A 363 19.13 -11.28 -21.81
C GLU A 363 19.77 -10.11 -22.59
N LEU A 364 20.28 -9.09 -21.90
CA LEU A 364 20.99 -7.97 -22.53
C LEU A 364 22.36 -8.39 -23.08
N ALA A 365 23.02 -9.36 -22.46
CA ALA A 365 24.23 -9.97 -23.00
C ALA A 365 23.97 -10.70 -24.34
N ARG A 366 22.74 -11.19 -24.56
CA ARG A 366 22.32 -11.85 -25.81
C ARG A 366 21.86 -10.88 -26.89
N ASP A 367 21.14 -9.82 -26.52
CA ASP A 367 20.71 -8.77 -27.44
C ASP A 367 20.64 -7.42 -26.72
N SER A 368 21.72 -6.64 -26.85
CA SER A 368 21.87 -5.33 -26.20
C SER A 368 21.00 -4.23 -26.81
N ARG A 369 20.26 -4.52 -27.90
CA ARG A 369 19.37 -3.54 -28.54
C ARG A 369 18.09 -3.30 -27.74
N TRP A 370 17.78 -4.13 -26.74
CA TRP A 370 16.60 -3.96 -25.91
C TRP A 370 16.78 -2.82 -24.90
N ARG A 371 15.82 -1.89 -24.89
CA ARG A 371 15.65 -0.91 -23.81
C ARG A 371 14.83 -1.52 -22.69
N VAL A 372 15.45 -1.71 -21.54
CA VAL A 372 14.78 -2.31 -20.39
C VAL A 372 14.37 -1.23 -19.41
N HIS A 373 13.15 -1.35 -18.92
CA HIS A 373 12.58 -0.46 -17.93
C HIS A 373 12.19 -1.27 -16.69
N LEU A 374 12.45 -0.73 -15.50
CA LEU A 374 11.86 -1.21 -14.26
C LEU A 374 10.87 -0.18 -13.74
N VAL A 375 9.76 -0.63 -13.15
CA VAL A 375 8.77 0.25 -12.52
C VAL A 375 8.49 -0.16 -11.08
N VAL A 376 8.51 0.84 -10.20
CA VAL A 376 8.18 0.75 -8.77
C VAL A 376 7.22 1.87 -8.40
N ARG A 377 6.45 1.69 -7.31
CA ARG A 377 5.38 2.64 -6.96
C ARG A 377 5.80 3.78 -6.04
N SER A 378 6.87 3.61 -5.27
CA SER A 378 7.31 4.61 -4.30
C SER A 378 8.83 4.72 -4.30
N ARG A 379 9.32 5.86 -3.80
CA ARG A 379 10.75 6.08 -3.61
C ARG A 379 11.36 5.13 -2.60
N GLU A 380 10.63 4.78 -1.53
CA GLU A 380 11.16 3.83 -0.54
C GLU A 380 11.48 2.47 -1.19
N ILE A 381 10.65 2.03 -2.15
CA ILE A 381 10.93 0.81 -2.90
C ILE A 381 12.12 1.01 -3.85
N ALA A 382 12.24 2.17 -4.49
CA ALA A 382 13.38 2.49 -5.36
C ALA A 382 14.72 2.49 -4.60
N GLU A 383 14.74 3.06 -3.39
CA GLU A 383 15.88 3.03 -2.46
C GLU A 383 16.18 1.60 -2.00
N ALA A 384 15.16 0.84 -1.61
CA ALA A 384 15.31 -0.54 -1.16
C ALA A 384 15.87 -1.49 -2.24
N VAL A 385 15.75 -1.14 -3.54
CA VAL A 385 16.33 -1.91 -4.64
C VAL A 385 17.66 -1.34 -5.14
N GLY A 386 18.24 -0.35 -4.44
CA GLY A 386 19.53 0.26 -4.74
C GLY A 386 19.54 0.99 -6.08
N ALA A 387 18.46 1.69 -6.41
CA ALA A 387 18.32 2.44 -7.66
C ALA A 387 18.18 3.96 -7.45
N LEU A 388 17.97 4.38 -6.21
CA LEU A 388 18.18 5.70 -5.64
C LEU A 388 19.08 5.52 -4.42
#